data_AF-A0A1F7FK29-F1
#
_entry.id   AF-A0A1F7FK29-F1
#
_cell.length_a   1.000
_cell.length_b   1.000
_cell.length_c   1.000
_cell.angle_alpha   90.00
_cell.angle_beta   90.00
_cell.angle_gamma   90.00
#
_symmetry.space_group_name_H-M   'P 1'
#
loop_
_entity.id
_entity.type
_entity.pdbx_description
1 polymer ?
#
loop_
_entity_poly.entity_id
_entity_poly.type
_entity_poly.pdbx_seq_one_letter_code
_entity_poly.pdbx_strand_id
1 'polypeptide(L)'
;MPEKGILLRYSDEIIGLPRAQQKSLPPGLAKKVARGKRLPPGWQRKLARGRTCPADVYSHTIKLPDHILYQLPPQPEGTVLVALEGKVVRLAEATKTIIDIFDLKW
;
A
#
# COMPACT_ATOMS: atom_id res chain seq x y z
N MET A 1 7.36 8.08 16.09
CA MET A 1 7.69 7.84 14.67
C MET A 1 7.16 9.03 13.86
N PRO A 2 8.02 9.95 13.41
CA PRO A 2 7.60 11.18 12.72
C PRO A 2 6.78 10.90 11.46
N GLU A 3 7.13 9.83 10.73
CA GLU A 3 6.46 9.38 9.51
C GLU A 3 4.97 9.10 9.70
N LYS A 4 4.62 8.37 10.77
CA LYS A 4 3.24 7.97 11.03
C LYS A 4 2.33 9.19 11.22
N GLY A 5 2.81 10.25 11.86
CA GLY A 5 2.03 11.48 12.06
C GLY A 5 1.69 12.17 10.74
N ILE A 6 2.68 12.28 9.84
CA ILE A 6 2.49 12.88 8.51
C ILE A 6 1.53 12.01 7.69
N LEU A 7 1.74 10.69 7.65
CA LEU A 7 0.86 9.79 6.92
C LEU A 7 -0.59 9.83 7.43
N LEU A 8 -0.80 9.97 8.74
CA LEU A 8 -2.14 10.12 9.32
C LEU A 8 -2.80 11.45 8.95
N ARG A 9 -2.04 12.54 8.84
CA ARG A 9 -2.54 13.84 8.36
C ARG A 9 -3.11 13.74 6.94
N TYR A 10 -2.48 12.93 6.09
CA TYR A 10 -2.91 12.68 4.71
C TYR A 10 -3.79 11.43 4.57
N SER A 11 -4.29 10.86 5.67
CA SER A 11 -4.99 9.57 5.64
C SER A 11 -6.19 9.55 4.70
N ASP A 12 -7.04 10.59 4.73
CA ASP A 12 -8.23 10.68 3.87
C ASP A 12 -7.87 10.69 2.38
N GLU A 13 -6.87 11.50 2.02
CA GLU A 13 -6.37 11.57 0.65
C GLU A 13 -5.75 10.24 0.19
N ILE A 14 -4.88 9.65 1.02
CA ILE A 14 -4.22 8.37 0.71
C ILE A 14 -5.26 7.25 0.56
N ILE A 15 -6.31 7.25 1.39
CA ILE A 15 -7.43 6.30 1.30
C ILE A 15 -8.28 6.54 0.04
N GLY A 16 -8.42 7.81 -0.37
CA GLY A 16 -9.15 8.23 -1.56
C GLY A 16 -8.42 8.00 -2.88
N LEU A 17 -7.14 7.60 -2.86
CA LEU A 17 -6.36 7.37 -4.09
C LEU A 17 -7.03 6.34 -5.01
N PRO A 18 -6.98 6.57 -6.34
CA PRO A 18 -7.64 5.71 -7.32
C PRO A 18 -7.00 4.32 -7.32
N ARG A 19 -7.82 3.28 -7.11
CA ARG A 19 -7.35 1.89 -7.11
C ARG A 19 -6.81 1.51 -8.49
N ALA A 20 -5.61 0.93 -8.54
CA ALA A 20 -5.01 0.46 -9.78
C ALA A 20 -5.98 -0.50 -10.52
N GLN A 21 -6.19 -0.25 -11.82
CA GLN A 21 -7.12 -1.05 -12.63
C GLN A 21 -6.67 -2.51 -12.69
N GLN A 22 -7.60 -3.38 -12.31
CA GLN A 22 -7.42 -4.80 -12.05
C GLN A 22 -7.12 -5.56 -13.35
N LYS A 23 -5.85 -5.79 -13.69
CA LYS A 23 -5.50 -6.66 -14.83
C LYS A 23 -5.07 -8.09 -14.45
N SER A 24 -4.99 -8.45 -13.17
CA SER A 24 -4.50 -9.81 -12.79
C SER A 24 -5.26 -10.47 -11.64
N LEU A 25 -6.52 -10.12 -11.43
CA LEU A 25 -7.34 -10.82 -10.45
C LEU A 25 -8.02 -12.04 -11.06
N PRO A 26 -7.97 -13.22 -10.38
CA PRO A 26 -8.88 -14.31 -10.71
C PRO A 26 -10.33 -13.79 -10.73
N PRO A 27 -11.20 -14.29 -11.62
CA PRO A 27 -12.50 -13.67 -11.91
C PRO A 27 -13.42 -13.51 -10.68
N GLY A 28 -13.30 -14.41 -9.70
CA GLY A 28 -14.05 -14.33 -8.44
C GLY A 28 -13.57 -13.21 -7.49
N LEU A 29 -12.30 -12.82 -7.59
CA LEU A 29 -11.67 -11.79 -6.76
C LEU A 29 -11.79 -10.41 -7.41
N ALA A 30 -11.71 -10.34 -8.74
CA ALA A 30 -11.98 -9.16 -9.55
C ALA A 30 -13.37 -8.57 -9.26
N LYS A 31 -14.41 -9.44 -9.28
CA LYS A 31 -15.79 -9.03 -8.98
C LYS A 31 -15.98 -8.43 -7.58
N LYS A 32 -15.17 -8.80 -6.58
CA LYS A 32 -15.28 -8.27 -5.21
C LYS A 32 -14.64 -6.88 -5.10
N VAL A 33 -13.44 -6.70 -5.66
CA VAL A 33 -12.74 -5.42 -5.64
C VAL A 33 -13.44 -4.40 -6.55
N ALA A 34 -13.99 -4.83 -7.69
CA ALA A 34 -14.77 -3.97 -8.60
C ALA A 34 -16.07 -3.42 -7.97
N ARG A 35 -16.60 -4.10 -6.94
CA ARG A 35 -17.76 -3.64 -6.15
C ARG A 35 -17.37 -2.68 -5.01
N GLY A 36 -16.16 -2.13 -5.02
CA GLY A 36 -15.66 -1.23 -3.97
C GLY A 36 -15.39 -1.91 -2.63
N LYS A 37 -15.46 -3.24 -2.56
CA LYS A 37 -15.21 -3.97 -1.31
C LYS A 37 -13.72 -3.94 -0.97
N ARG A 38 -13.42 -4.01 0.34
CA ARG A 38 -12.04 -4.04 0.86
C ARG A 38 -11.25 -5.22 0.31
N LEU A 39 -9.92 -5.18 0.40
CA LEU A 39 -9.03 -6.32 0.10
C LEU A 39 -9.62 -7.61 0.68
N PRO A 40 -9.65 -8.71 -0.07
CA PRO A 40 -10.06 -9.98 0.47
C PRO A 40 -9.20 -10.34 1.69
N PRO A 41 -9.77 -11.02 2.70
CA PRO A 41 -9.08 -11.32 3.96
C PRO A 41 -7.78 -12.11 3.74
N GLY A 42 -7.71 -12.93 2.69
CA GLY A 42 -6.49 -13.67 2.33
C GLY A 42 -5.32 -12.78 1.93
N TRP A 43 -5.56 -11.62 1.32
CA TRP A 43 -4.51 -10.69 0.94
C TRP A 43 -3.98 -9.87 2.11
N GLN A 44 -4.86 -9.50 3.03
CA GLN A 44 -4.47 -8.82 4.27
C GLN A 44 -3.49 -9.68 5.08
N ARG A 45 -3.68 -11.00 5.09
CA ARG A 45 -2.78 -11.96 5.75
C ARG A 45 -1.42 -12.12 5.06
N LYS A 46 -1.31 -11.82 3.75
CA LYS A 46 -0.04 -11.91 3.01
C LYS A 46 0.88 -10.70 3.25
N LEU A 47 0.34 -9.59 3.74
CA LEU A 47 1.11 -8.39 4.06
C LEU A 47 1.75 -8.54 5.45
N ALA A 48 2.94 -9.13 5.49
CA ALA A 48 3.73 -9.29 6.70
C ALA A 48 5.14 -8.75 6.49
N ARG A 49 5.67 -8.05 7.50
CA ARG A 49 7.05 -7.54 7.47
C ARG A 49 8.04 -8.70 7.30
N GLY A 50 9.11 -8.46 6.54
CA GLY A 50 10.12 -9.44 6.18
C GLY A 50 9.69 -10.44 5.10
N ARG A 51 8.46 -10.36 4.58
CA ARG A 51 8.01 -11.17 3.44
C ARG A 51 8.03 -10.35 2.15
N THR A 52 8.27 -11.03 1.03
CA THR A 52 8.09 -10.44 -0.30
C THR A 52 6.62 -10.13 -0.54
N CYS A 53 6.32 -8.89 -0.95
CA CYS A 53 5.01 -8.48 -1.40
C CYS A 53 4.63 -9.30 -2.64
N PRO A 54 3.55 -10.11 -2.59
CA PRO A 54 3.13 -10.90 -3.73
C PRO A 54 2.82 -10.03 -4.95
N ALA A 55 3.13 -10.49 -6.16
CA ALA A 55 2.88 -9.73 -7.39
C ALA A 55 1.40 -9.37 -7.58
N ASP A 56 0.49 -10.27 -7.19
CA ASP A 56 -0.96 -10.04 -7.19
C ASP A 56 -1.37 -8.94 -6.21
N VAL A 57 -0.58 -8.65 -5.17
CA VAL A 57 -0.83 -7.55 -4.23
C VAL A 57 -0.15 -6.27 -4.70
N TYR A 58 1.11 -6.36 -5.14
CA TYR A 58 1.91 -5.22 -5.60
C TYR A 58 1.24 -4.48 -6.77
N SER A 59 0.64 -5.20 -7.70
CA SER A 59 -0.11 -4.63 -8.84
C SER A 59 -1.33 -3.78 -8.46
N HIS A 60 -1.79 -3.88 -7.21
CA HIS A 60 -2.88 -3.07 -6.67
C HIS A 60 -2.40 -1.90 -5.80
N THR A 61 -1.11 -1.79 -5.60
CA THR A 61 -0.53 -0.68 -4.84
C THR A 61 -0.50 0.59 -5.68
N ILE A 62 -0.60 1.73 -5.01
CA ILE A 62 -0.55 3.06 -5.62
C ILE A 62 0.66 3.78 -5.04
N LYS A 63 1.47 4.43 -5.88
CA LYS A 63 2.55 5.29 -5.36
C LYS A 63 1.95 6.45 -4.58
N LEU A 64 2.57 6.83 -3.46
CA LEU A 64 2.16 8.04 -2.77
C LEU A 64 2.41 9.27 -3.65
N PRO A 65 1.50 10.26 -3.65
CA PRO A 65 1.72 11.56 -4.26
C PRO A 65 3.04 12.20 -3.80
N ASP A 66 3.74 12.87 -4.73
CA ASP A 66 5.05 13.46 -4.46
C ASP A 66 5.01 14.49 -3.32
N HIS A 67 3.95 15.27 -3.23
CA HIS A 67 3.80 16.28 -2.15
C HIS A 67 3.70 15.66 -0.75
N ILE A 68 3.22 14.41 -0.62
CA ILE A 68 3.24 13.68 0.65
C ILE A 68 4.67 13.17 0.91
N LEU A 69 5.33 12.63 -0.12
CA LEU A 69 6.71 12.16 -0.02
C LEU A 69 7.68 13.27 0.41
N TYR A 70 7.50 14.50 -0.11
CA TYR A 70 8.32 15.66 0.28
C TYR A 70 8.15 16.09 1.74
N GLN A 71 7.05 15.74 2.39
CA GLN A 71 6.86 16.04 3.81
C GLN A 71 7.41 14.95 4.73
N LEU A 72 7.64 13.75 4.19
CA LEU A 72 8.23 12.66 4.96
C LEU A 72 9.73 12.95 5.23
N PRO A 73 10.27 12.44 6.34
CA PRO A 73 11.72 12.43 6.53
C PRO A 73 12.39 11.60 5.41
N PRO A 74 13.71 11.77 5.22
CA PRO A 74 14.47 11.00 4.26
C PRO A 74 14.17 9.50 4.36
N GLN A 75 13.75 8.91 3.24
CA GLN A 75 13.46 7.48 3.18
C GLN A 75 14.75 6.68 3.03
N PRO A 76 14.83 5.46 3.60
CA PRO A 76 15.97 4.59 3.38
C PRO A 76 16.20 4.34 1.88
N GLU A 77 17.47 4.34 1.46
CA GLU A 77 17.83 4.11 0.06
C GLU A 77 17.33 2.75 -0.44
N GLY A 78 16.90 2.71 -1.70
CA GLY A 78 16.35 1.50 -2.32
C GLY A 78 15.02 1.07 -1.71
N THR A 79 14.26 1.98 -1.08
CA THR A 79 12.89 1.73 -0.63
C THR A 79 11.87 2.60 -1.33
N VAL A 80 10.66 2.08 -1.44
CA VAL A 80 9.50 2.80 -1.99
C VAL A 80 8.32 2.68 -1.03
N LEU A 81 7.60 3.78 -0.84
CA LEU A 81 6.33 3.78 -0.13
C LEU A 81 5.18 3.66 -1.11
N VAL A 82 4.25 2.77 -0.81
CA VAL A 82 3.04 2.57 -1.60
C VAL A 82 1.81 2.51 -0.71
N ALA A 83 0.71 3.08 -1.18
CA ALA A 83 -0.59 3.00 -0.57
C ALA A 83 -1.32 1.72 -1.01
N LEU A 84 -1.95 1.06 -0.04
CA LEU A 84 -2.74 -0.14 -0.25
C LEU A 84 -3.84 -0.21 0.82
N GLU A 85 -5.07 0.12 0.42
CA GLU A 85 -6.30 -0.08 1.20
C GLU A 85 -6.24 0.41 2.65
N GLY A 86 -5.93 1.71 2.80
CA GLY A 86 -5.83 2.36 4.10
C GLY A 86 -4.59 1.97 4.89
N LYS A 87 -3.60 1.37 4.24
CA LYS A 87 -2.25 1.18 4.75
C LYS A 87 -1.26 1.85 3.83
N VAL A 88 -0.15 2.30 4.39
CA VAL A 88 1.07 2.62 3.64
C VAL A 88 2.08 1.53 3.93
N VAL A 89 2.68 0.99 2.88
CA VAL A 89 3.62 -0.12 2.95
C VAL A 89 4.95 0.35 2.39
N ARG A 90 6.03 0.18 3.17
CA ARG A 90 7.39 0.38 2.69
C ARG A 90 7.90 -0.93 2.12
N LEU A 91 8.40 -0.88 0.89
CA LEU A 91 8.96 -2.01 0.18
C LEU A 91 10.43 -1.75 -0.16
N ALA A 92 11.27 -2.77 -0.05
CA ALA A 92 12.55 -2.77 -0.75
C ALA A 92 12.28 -2.79 -2.26
N GLU A 93 12.84 -1.85 -3.00
CA GLU A 93 12.48 -1.62 -4.40
C GLU A 93 12.86 -2.80 -5.30
N ALA A 94 14.03 -3.38 -5.08
CA ALA A 94 14.54 -4.50 -5.88
C ALA A 94 13.80 -5.82 -5.61
N THR A 95 13.51 -6.13 -4.34
CA THR A 95 12.97 -7.45 -3.93
C THR A 95 11.48 -7.42 -3.62
N LYS A 96 10.88 -6.23 -3.58
CA LYS A 96 9.51 -5.99 -3.08
C LYS A 96 9.29 -6.53 -1.67
N THR A 97 10.35 -6.65 -0.86
CA THR A 97 10.25 -7.09 0.53
C THR A 97 9.57 -6.04 1.37
N ILE A 98 8.56 -6.43 2.14
CA ILE A 98 7.83 -5.55 3.04
C ILE A 98 8.72 -5.22 4.23
N ILE A 99 9.15 -3.96 4.31
CA ILE A 99 10.00 -3.45 5.39
C ILE A 99 9.12 -2.96 6.53
N ASP A 100 8.15 -2.09 6.20
CA ASP A 100 7.23 -1.51 7.17
C ASP A 100 5.80 -1.49 6.66
N ILE A 101 4.87 -1.47 7.60
CA ILE A 101 3.44 -1.33 7.39
C ILE A 101 2.95 -0.26 8.36
N PHE A 102 2.25 0.73 7.83
CA PHE A 102 1.65 1.85 8.53
C PHE A 102 0.14 1.82 8.32
N ASP A 103 -0.61 1.52 9.38
CA ASP A 103 -2.07 1.60 9.36
C ASP A 103 -2.55 3.06 9.43
N LEU A 104 -3.41 3.45 8.48
CA LEU A 104 -4.02 4.79 8.44
C LEU A 104 -5.41 4.83 9.10
N LYS A 105 -5.95 3.66 9.46
CA LYS A 105 -7.15 3.51 10.29
C LYS A 105 -6.83 2.66 11.51
N TRP A 106 -7.34 3.11 12.66
CA TRP A 106 -7.32 2.36 13.92
C TRP A 106 -8.47 1.37 13.97
#